data_AF-A0A2E7THU7-F1
#
_entry.id   AF-A0A2E7THU7-F1
#
_cell.length_a   1.000
_cell.length_b   1.000
_cell.length_c   1.000
_cell.angle_alpha   90.00
_cell.angle_beta   90.00
_cell.angle_gamma   90.00
#
_symmetry.space_group_name_H-M   'P 1'
#
loop_
_entity.id
_entity.type
_entity.pdbx_description
1 polymer ?
#
loop_
_entity_poly.entity_id
_entity_poly.type
_entity_poly.pdbx_seq_one_letter_code
_entity_poly.pdbx_strand_id
1 'polypeptide(L)'
;MAKKNKKDSTNLDRREIIKGLAGVPVAGFFLVNLWQKVRRDKLKKSNLLSNLVKEKKAPAAIKSLSNSRHLNIGIIGYGGRGGHLVRGAGFATTAWTDKASENARKNKLDKQFETFMTQEDLNCSLLGVSDLFEL
;
A
#
# COMPACT_ATOMS: atom_id res chain seq x y z
N MET A 1 -52.78 51.29 -15.93
CA MET A 1 -52.54 50.91 -17.33
C MET A 1 -51.07 50.57 -17.52
N ALA A 2 -50.79 49.45 -18.18
CA ALA A 2 -49.53 48.73 -18.21
C ALA A 2 -48.37 49.47 -18.92
N LYS A 3 -47.16 49.35 -18.39
CA LYS A 3 -45.93 49.40 -19.19
C LYS A 3 -45.11 48.13 -18.92
N LYS A 4 -45.24 47.20 -19.86
CA LYS A 4 -44.59 45.89 -19.93
C LYS A 4 -43.11 46.14 -20.26
N ASN A 5 -42.21 45.98 -19.28
CA ASN A 5 -40.78 46.00 -19.53
C ASN A 5 -40.39 44.67 -20.19
N LYS A 6 -40.19 44.71 -21.51
CA LYS A 6 -39.73 43.60 -22.33
C LYS A 6 -38.24 43.40 -22.03
N LYS A 7 -37.91 42.43 -21.19
CA LYS A 7 -36.54 41.98 -20.95
C LYS A 7 -36.11 41.15 -22.17
N ASP A 8 -35.23 41.71 -23.00
CA ASP A 8 -34.59 40.98 -24.10
C ASP A 8 -33.66 39.90 -23.52
N SER A 9 -34.10 38.65 -23.58
CA SER A 9 -33.44 37.47 -23.03
C SER A 9 -32.48 36.79 -24.02
N THR A 10 -31.87 37.53 -24.95
CA THR A 10 -31.03 36.95 -26.03
C THR A 10 -29.57 37.42 -26.01
N ASN A 11 -29.19 38.27 -25.04
CA ASN A 11 -27.82 38.80 -24.93
C ASN A 11 -26.95 38.06 -23.89
N LEU A 12 -27.56 37.26 -23.02
CA LEU A 12 -26.84 36.54 -21.95
C LEU A 12 -26.12 35.27 -22.46
N ASP A 13 -26.53 34.70 -23.60
CA ASP A 13 -25.95 33.44 -24.08
C ASP A 13 -24.60 33.60 -24.80
N ARG A 14 -24.39 34.66 -25.57
CA ARG A 14 -23.18 34.75 -26.42
C ARG A 14 -21.92 35.04 -25.61
N ARG A 15 -21.98 35.93 -24.62
CA ARG A 15 -20.82 36.28 -23.79
C ARG A 15 -20.46 35.18 -22.79
N GLU A 16 -21.43 34.44 -22.29
CA GLU A 16 -21.18 33.32 -21.38
C GLU A 16 -20.59 32.10 -22.11
N ILE A 17 -21.05 31.81 -23.33
CA ILE A 17 -20.44 30.79 -24.20
C ILE A 17 -19.00 31.16 -24.55
N ILE A 18 -18.70 32.43 -24.87
CA ILE A 18 -17.33 32.89 -25.14
C ILE A 18 -16.43 32.77 -23.89
N LYS A 19 -16.96 33.07 -22.70
CA LYS A 19 -16.24 32.89 -21.43
C LYS A 19 -15.98 31.42 -21.10
N GLY A 20 -16.93 30.53 -21.42
CA GLY A 20 -16.75 29.08 -21.30
C GLY A 20 -15.73 28.52 -22.29
N LEU A 21 -15.74 29.03 -23.52
CA LEU A 21 -14.81 28.63 -24.59
C LEU A 21 -13.34 28.98 -24.25
N ALA A 22 -13.10 30.03 -23.46
CA ALA A 22 -11.76 30.39 -22.98
C ALA A 22 -11.15 29.31 -22.06
N GLY A 23 -11.97 28.51 -21.37
CA GLY A 23 -11.51 27.40 -20.52
C GLY A 23 -11.34 26.06 -21.27
N VAL A 24 -11.91 25.93 -22.47
CA VAL A 24 -11.90 24.69 -23.27
C VAL A 24 -10.48 24.25 -23.65
N PRO A 25 -9.53 25.13 -24.03
CA PRO A 25 -8.16 24.70 -24.35
C PRO A 25 -7.44 24.07 -23.15
N VAL A 26 -7.59 24.64 -21.96
CA VAL A 26 -6.94 24.15 -20.74
C VAL A 26 -7.56 22.84 -20.27
N ALA A 27 -8.90 22.76 -20.25
CA ALA A 27 -9.60 21.53 -19.92
C ALA A 27 -9.32 20.41 -20.95
N GLY A 28 -9.24 20.75 -22.24
CA GLY A 28 -8.87 19.81 -23.30
C GLY A 28 -7.46 19.26 -23.12
N PHE A 29 -6.48 20.13 -22.87
CA PHE A 29 -5.10 19.69 -22.58
C PHE A 29 -5.05 18.79 -21.35
N PHE A 30 -5.77 19.14 -20.27
CA PHE A 30 -5.85 18.32 -19.07
C PHE A 30 -6.46 16.93 -19.36
N LEU A 31 -7.56 16.86 -20.10
CA LEU A 31 -8.22 15.59 -20.45
C LEU A 31 -7.33 14.68 -21.32
N VAL A 32 -6.60 15.25 -22.29
CA VAL A 32 -5.65 14.50 -23.12
C VAL A 32 -4.53 13.91 -22.26
N ASN A 33 -3.94 14.70 -21.36
CA ASN A 33 -2.89 14.23 -20.45
C ASN A 33 -3.41 13.16 -19.48
N LEU A 34 -4.62 13.34 -18.95
CA LEU A 34 -5.27 12.37 -18.08
C LEU A 34 -5.51 11.05 -18.82
N TRP A 35 -6.01 11.10 -20.06
CA TRP A 35 -6.22 9.90 -20.87
C TRP A 35 -4.91 9.18 -21.18
N GLN A 36 -3.85 9.91 -21.53
CA GLN A 36 -2.51 9.34 -21.73
C GLN A 36 -1.98 8.68 -20.45
N LYS A 37 -2.15 9.31 -19.29
CA LYS A 37 -1.74 8.76 -17.98
C LYS A 37 -2.50 7.48 -17.66
N VAL A 38 -3.83 7.49 -17.76
CA VAL A 38 -4.68 6.32 -17.50
C VAL A 38 -4.34 5.16 -18.43
N ARG A 39 -4.06 5.43 -19.72
CA ARG A 39 -3.63 4.39 -20.67
C ARG A 39 -2.30 3.76 -20.28
N ARG A 40 -1.30 4.56 -19.87
CA ARG A 40 0.00 4.05 -19.40
C ARG A 40 -0.15 3.24 -18.11
N ASP A 41 -0.98 3.70 -17.17
CA ASP A 41 -1.20 3.00 -15.90
C ASP A 41 -1.93 1.67 -16.10
N LYS A 42 -2.88 1.58 -17.04
CA LYS A 42 -3.54 0.31 -17.41
C LYS A 42 -2.54 -0.70 -17.98
N LEU A 43 -1.64 -0.28 -18.87
CA LEU A 43 -0.62 -1.16 -19.46
C LEU A 43 0.40 -1.65 -18.43
N LYS A 44 0.83 -0.78 -17.51
CA LYS A 44 1.71 -1.18 -16.40
C LYS A 44 0.99 -2.20 -15.50
N LYS A 45 -0.24 -1.90 -15.09
CA LYS A 45 -1.04 -2.81 -14.25
C LYS A 45 -1.28 -4.16 -14.92
N SER A 46 -1.58 -4.21 -16.22
CA SER A 46 -1.75 -5.49 -16.91
C SER A 46 -0.47 -6.32 -16.96
N ASN A 47 0.69 -5.68 -17.12
CA ASN A 47 1.99 -6.38 -17.11
C ASN A 47 2.40 -6.86 -15.71
N LEU A 48 2.04 -6.13 -14.65
CA LEU A 48 2.22 -6.63 -13.28
C LEU A 48 1.24 -7.76 -12.98
N LEU A 49 -0.03 -7.61 -13.36
CA LEU A 49 -1.07 -8.60 -13.07
C LEU A 49 -0.91 -9.88 -13.89
N SER A 50 -0.40 -9.82 -15.12
CA SER A 50 -0.12 -11.03 -15.92
C SER A 50 0.96 -11.91 -15.28
N ASN A 51 1.91 -11.32 -14.56
CA ASN A 51 2.90 -12.05 -13.76
C ASN A 51 2.31 -12.57 -12.44
N LEU A 52 1.38 -11.85 -11.81
CA LEU A 52 0.72 -12.29 -10.57
C LEU A 52 -0.36 -13.36 -10.79
N VAL A 53 -1.03 -13.38 -11.95
CA VAL A 53 -2.16 -14.28 -12.23
C VAL A 53 -1.70 -15.67 -12.71
N LYS A 54 -0.43 -15.82 -13.11
CA LYS A 54 0.08 -17.09 -13.66
C LYS A 54 0.23 -18.22 -12.62
N GLU A 55 0.22 -17.89 -11.33
CA GLU A 55 0.41 -18.83 -10.23
C GLU A 55 -0.82 -18.82 -9.28
N LYS A 56 -2.03 -19.02 -9.81
CA LYS A 56 -3.21 -19.39 -8.98
C LYS A 56 -3.18 -20.88 -8.60
N LYS A 57 -2.01 -21.40 -8.22
CA LYS A 57 -1.92 -22.65 -7.48
C LYS A 57 -1.61 -22.23 -6.06
N ALA A 58 -2.62 -22.21 -5.18
CA ALA A 58 -2.34 -22.07 -3.76
C ALA A 58 -1.33 -23.18 -3.43
N PRO A 59 -0.12 -22.85 -2.92
CA PRO A 59 0.80 -23.89 -2.50
C PRO A 59 0.03 -24.78 -1.54
N ALA A 60 0.13 -26.10 -1.73
CA ALA A 60 -0.43 -27.04 -0.76
C ALA A 60 0.10 -26.57 0.60
N ALA A 61 -0.80 -26.24 1.53
CA ALA A 61 -0.43 -25.85 2.87
C ALA A 61 0.21 -27.07 3.53
N ILE A 62 1.52 -27.22 3.34
CA ILE A 62 2.30 -28.27 3.99
C ILE A 62 2.37 -27.84 5.45
N LYS A 63 1.41 -28.32 6.23
CA LYS A 63 1.25 -28.03 7.66
C LYS A 63 2.29 -28.76 8.52
N SER A 64 3.00 -29.72 7.95
CA SER A 64 4.05 -30.45 8.65
C SER A 64 5.39 -29.80 8.38
N LEU A 65 5.86 -29.03 9.35
CA LEU A 65 7.26 -28.67 9.47
C LEU A 65 8.06 -29.97 9.61
N SER A 66 8.47 -30.57 8.49
CA SER A 66 9.37 -31.71 8.52
C SER A 66 10.64 -31.23 9.20
N ASN A 67 11.16 -32.00 10.15
CA ASN A 67 12.42 -31.83 10.88
C ASN A 67 13.61 -31.89 9.89
N SER A 68 13.60 -30.93 8.99
CA SER A 68 14.42 -30.75 7.81
C SER A 68 15.35 -29.58 8.10
N ARG A 69 16.48 -29.54 7.39
CA ARG A 69 17.50 -28.51 7.56
C ARG A 69 16.89 -27.11 7.68
N HIS A 70 17.16 -26.42 8.79
CA HIS A 70 16.71 -25.05 9.01
C HIS A 70 17.12 -24.14 7.84
N LEU A 71 16.20 -23.28 7.41
CA LEU A 71 16.51 -22.23 6.46
C LEU A 71 17.31 -21.14 7.17
N ASN A 72 18.58 -21.05 6.81
CA ASN A 72 19.48 -20.03 7.34
C ASN A 72 19.18 -18.68 6.68
N ILE A 73 18.74 -17.72 7.48
CA ILE A 73 18.43 -16.35 7.04
C ILE A 73 19.38 -15.34 7.68
N GLY A 74 19.75 -14.32 6.91
CA GLY A 74 20.52 -13.17 7.38
C GLY A 74 19.82 -11.88 6.96
N ILE A 75 19.86 -10.86 7.82
CA ILE A 75 19.17 -9.59 7.58
C ILE A 75 20.21 -8.48 7.54
N ILE A 76 20.17 -7.70 6.46
CA ILE A 76 21.06 -6.56 6.23
C ILE A 76 20.21 -5.28 6.28
N GLY A 77 20.52 -4.40 7.22
CA GLY A 77 19.77 -3.18 7.56
C GLY A 77 18.67 -3.43 8.61
N TYR A 78 19.04 -3.46 9.89
CA TYR A 78 18.10 -3.57 11.03
C TYR A 78 17.44 -2.21 11.38
N GLY A 79 16.94 -1.50 10.38
CA GLY A 79 16.14 -0.29 10.59
C GLY A 79 14.68 -0.61 10.93
N GLY A 80 13.80 0.39 10.85
CA GLY A 80 12.37 0.23 11.17
C GLY A 80 11.70 -0.97 10.47
N ARG A 81 11.89 -1.09 9.15
CA ARG A 81 11.35 -2.23 8.37
C ARG A 81 12.11 -3.53 8.61
N GLY A 82 13.42 -3.47 8.79
CA GLY A 82 14.26 -4.64 9.10
C GLY A 82 13.76 -5.32 10.37
N GLY A 83 13.55 -4.55 11.44
CA GLY A 83 13.00 -5.07 12.69
C GLY A 83 11.60 -5.70 12.53
N HIS A 84 10.77 -5.24 11.60
CA HIS A 84 9.48 -5.91 11.31
C HIS A 84 9.67 -7.25 10.60
N LEU A 85 10.62 -7.36 9.67
CA LEU A 85 10.93 -8.62 8.99
C LEU A 85 11.51 -9.65 9.95
N VAL A 86 12.43 -9.23 10.83
CA VAL A 86 13.07 -10.10 11.83
C VAL A 86 12.00 -10.66 12.77
N ARG A 87 11.07 -9.80 13.23
CA ARG A 87 9.91 -10.20 14.04
C ARG A 87 8.97 -11.16 13.31
N GLY A 88 8.66 -10.87 12.04
CA GLY A 88 7.84 -11.77 11.22
C GLY A 88 8.51 -13.12 10.94
N ALA A 89 9.84 -13.21 11.03
CA ALA A 89 10.57 -14.47 10.98
C ALA A 89 10.60 -15.22 12.32
N GLY A 90 9.95 -14.70 13.37
CA GLY A 90 9.91 -15.30 14.71
C GLY A 90 11.03 -14.81 15.65
N PHE A 91 11.87 -13.87 15.21
CA PHE A 91 12.96 -13.34 16.01
C PHE A 91 12.62 -11.92 16.50
N ALA A 92 12.36 -11.76 17.79
CA ALA A 92 12.12 -10.45 18.39
C ALA A 92 13.17 -10.11 19.44
N THR A 93 13.46 -8.82 19.61
CA THR A 93 14.31 -8.34 20.70
C THR A 93 13.54 -8.36 22.02
N THR A 94 14.24 -8.61 23.12
CA THR A 94 13.67 -8.61 24.48
C THR A 94 12.98 -7.29 24.81
N ALA A 95 13.62 -6.17 24.47
CA ALA A 95 13.04 -4.84 24.66
C ALA A 95 11.69 -4.65 23.93
N TRP A 96 11.53 -5.25 22.74
CA TRP A 96 10.25 -5.19 22.04
C TRP A 96 9.21 -6.13 22.67
N THR A 97 9.59 -7.37 23.02
CA THR A 97 8.67 -8.33 23.63
C THR A 97 8.15 -7.85 24.98
N ASP A 98 9.01 -7.23 25.80
CA ASP A 98 8.63 -6.70 27.11
C ASP A 98 7.59 -5.58 26.94
N LYS A 99 7.87 -4.62 26.06
CA LYS A 99 6.96 -3.52 25.74
C LYS A 99 5.64 -4.02 25.15
N ALA A 100 5.68 -4.98 24.23
CA ALA A 100 4.49 -5.56 23.64
C ALA A 100 3.64 -6.30 24.69
N SER A 101 4.28 -7.03 25.61
CA SER A 101 3.59 -7.72 26.70
C SER A 101 2.94 -6.74 27.69
N GLU A 102 3.62 -5.64 28.01
CA GLU A 102 3.10 -4.59 28.88
C GLU A 102 1.92 -3.87 28.24
N ASN A 103 2.01 -3.57 26.94
CA ASN A 103 0.93 -2.97 26.18
C ASN A 103 -0.31 -3.88 26.12
N ALA A 104 -0.13 -5.18 25.88
CA ALA A 104 -1.23 -6.15 25.89
C ALA A 104 -1.90 -6.26 27.28
N ARG A 105 -1.13 -6.06 28.36
CA ARG A 105 -1.67 -5.99 29.74
C ARG A 105 -2.47 -4.71 29.99
N LYS A 106 -1.96 -3.56 29.54
CA LYS A 106 -2.62 -2.25 29.70
C LYS A 106 -3.87 -2.13 28.81
N ASN A 107 -3.82 -2.70 27.62
CA ASN A 107 -4.89 -2.62 26.62
C ASN A 107 -5.16 -4.01 26.02
N LYS A 108 -6.33 -4.59 26.38
CA LYS A 108 -6.77 -5.90 25.86
C LYS A 108 -7.00 -5.92 24.34
N LEU A 109 -7.12 -4.75 23.70
CA LEU A 109 -7.24 -4.64 22.25
C LEU A 109 -5.89 -4.66 21.53
N ASP A 110 -4.77 -4.50 22.27
CA ASP A 110 -3.44 -4.67 21.69
C ASP A 110 -3.11 -6.15 21.57
N LYS A 111 -3.16 -6.65 20.33
CA LYS A 111 -2.97 -8.07 19.99
C LYS A 111 -1.58 -8.37 19.45
N GLN A 112 -0.67 -7.39 19.39
CA GLN A 112 0.65 -7.59 18.77
C GLN A 112 1.45 -8.69 19.46
N PHE A 113 1.42 -8.72 20.79
CA PHE A 113 2.12 -9.73 21.58
C PHE A 113 1.52 -11.13 21.38
N GLU A 114 0.18 -11.25 21.43
CA GLU A 114 -0.53 -12.51 21.22
C GLU A 114 -0.28 -13.07 19.82
N THR A 115 -0.33 -12.23 18.79
CA THR A 115 -0.03 -12.61 17.40
C THR A 115 1.40 -13.12 17.26
N PHE A 116 2.38 -12.48 17.92
CA PHE A 116 3.77 -12.92 17.88
C PHE A 116 3.96 -14.27 18.57
N MET A 117 3.35 -14.46 19.75
CA MET A 117 3.47 -15.71 20.51
C MET A 117 2.75 -16.91 19.88
N THR A 118 1.71 -16.65 19.08
CA THR A 118 0.95 -17.70 18.37
C THR A 118 1.45 -17.97 16.96
N GLN A 119 2.55 -17.32 16.55
CA GLN A 119 3.14 -17.52 15.24
C GLN A 119 3.64 -18.96 15.08
N GLU A 120 3.37 -19.56 13.91
CA GLU A 120 3.89 -20.89 13.57
C GLU A 120 5.43 -20.86 13.45
N ASP A 121 6.08 -21.94 13.84
CA ASP A 121 7.51 -22.11 13.61
C ASP A 121 7.78 -22.26 12.09
N LEU A 122 8.61 -21.37 11.55
CA LEU A 122 8.94 -21.30 10.13
C LEU A 122 10.13 -22.20 9.75
N ASN A 123 10.71 -22.96 10.68
CA ASN A 123 11.93 -23.76 10.48
C ASN A 123 13.09 -22.93 9.93
N CYS A 124 13.29 -21.72 10.46
CA CYS A 124 14.35 -20.83 10.04
C CYS A 124 15.30 -20.52 11.19
N SER A 125 16.55 -20.20 10.86
CA SER A 125 17.58 -19.83 11.82
C SER A 125 18.20 -18.50 11.38
N LEU A 126 18.18 -17.52 12.28
CA LEU A 126 18.79 -16.22 12.04
C LEU A 126 20.30 -16.31 12.32
N LEU A 127 21.11 -16.25 11.26
CA LEU A 127 22.57 -16.39 11.36
C LEU A 127 23.31 -15.06 11.57
N GLY A 128 22.70 -13.94 11.18
CA GLY A 128 23.36 -12.66 11.25
C GLY A 128 22.40 -11.51 10.99
N VAL A 129 22.60 -10.45 11.76
CA VAL A 129 21.95 -9.16 11.57
C VAL A 129 23.05 -8.14 11.42
N SER A 130 23.13 -7.50 10.26
CA SER A 130 23.98 -6.34 10.04
C SER A 130 23.09 -5.12 10.03
N ASP A 131 23.47 -4.07 10.74
CA ASP A 131 22.95 -2.75 10.46
C ASP A 131 23.95 -2.02 9.57
N LEU A 132 23.52 -1.56 8.40
CA LEU A 132 24.38 -0.79 7.48
C LEU A 132 24.38 0.70 7.83
N PHE A 133 23.57 1.11 8.80
CA PHE A 133 23.40 2.49 9.22
C PHE A 133 23.65 2.64 10.74
N GLU A 134 24.83 2.22 11.20
CA GLU A 134 25.43 2.87 12.37
C GLU A 134 26.06 4.19 11.87
N LEU A 135 25.41 5.31 12.19
CA LEU A 135 25.98 6.66 12.16
C LEU A 135 26.33 7.07 13.59
#